data_AF-A0AAD5K459-F1
#
_entry.id   AF-A0AAD5K459-F1
#
_cell.length_a   1.000
_cell.length_b   1.000
_cell.length_c   1.000
_cell.angle_alpha   90.00
_cell.angle_beta   90.00
_cell.angle_gamma   90.00
#
_symmetry.space_group_name_H-M   'P 1'
#
loop_
_entity.id
_entity.type
_entity.pdbx_description
1 polymer ?
#
loop_
_entity_poly.entity_id
_entity_poly.type
_entity_poly.pdbx_seq_one_letter_code
_entity_poly.pdbx_strand_id
1 'polypeptide(L)'
;MKLEDRDGYGVTNNTKNLNDENELMLGTVAISKDQHQRKKFQGEATAPPTKNISFEPGECLRAGRLYASHGYQKQALELLNKGLEQVPRTDTYYELLTQEKYQAQRRLEHRVDFFTCLPYDISCCIIDYVPQDTAIQCSRVSSAWRVLLLNYPKPWRYIYVPKNYSTHVFHISNILGIVFTTRELAGLMVLKELKEAKM
;
A
#
# COMPACT_ATOMS: atom_id res chain seq x y z
N MET A 1 64.03 55.27 8.68
CA MET A 1 63.56 54.06 7.97
C MET A 1 62.05 54.11 8.05
N LYS A 2 61.41 54.41 6.92
CA LYS A 2 60.06 55.00 6.83
C LYS A 2 59.05 53.96 6.36
N LEU A 3 57.91 53.96 7.07
CA LEU A 3 56.52 53.90 6.60
C LEU A 3 56.16 52.86 5.53
N GLU A 4 55.27 51.95 5.93
CA GLU A 4 54.12 51.54 5.11
C GLU A 4 52.99 51.04 6.04
N ASP A 5 52.04 51.94 6.32
CA ASP A 5 50.69 51.65 6.83
C ASP A 5 49.71 52.08 5.72
N ARG A 6 49.05 51.10 5.10
CA ARG A 6 47.98 51.18 4.09
C ARG A 6 47.41 49.75 3.96
N ASP A 7 46.13 49.42 3.91
CA ASP A 7 44.84 50.12 3.80
C ASP A 7 43.81 49.21 4.54
N GLY A 8 42.82 49.72 5.25
CA GLY A 8 41.52 50.04 4.64
C GLY A 8 40.58 48.83 4.51
N TYR A 9 40.09 48.26 5.63
CA TYR A 9 39.00 47.28 5.58
C TYR A 9 37.65 48.00 5.46
N GLY A 10 37.14 48.10 4.24
CA GLY A 10 35.75 48.43 3.95
C GLY A 10 34.85 47.21 4.14
N VAL A 11 34.01 47.24 5.17
CA VAL A 11 32.92 46.28 5.38
C VAL A 11 31.73 46.72 4.53
N THR A 12 31.42 45.98 3.46
CA THR A 12 30.13 46.08 2.77
C THR A 12 29.27 44.88 3.15
N ASN A 13 28.21 45.16 3.91
CA ASN A 13 27.17 44.21 4.25
C ASN A 13 26.37 43.87 2.97
N ASN A 14 26.58 42.67 2.45
CA ASN A 14 25.78 42.14 1.35
C ASN A 14 24.69 41.24 1.94
N THR A 15 23.51 41.83 2.17
CA THR A 15 22.26 41.14 2.51
C THR A 15 21.82 40.29 1.32
N LYS A 16 22.24 39.02 1.31
CA LYS A 16 21.64 38.01 0.43
C LYS A 16 20.37 37.48 1.06
N ASN A 17 19.29 37.69 0.32
CA ASN A 17 17.94 37.15 0.47
C ASN A 17 17.91 35.72 1.00
N LEU A 18 17.27 35.55 2.17
CA LEU A 18 16.61 34.32 2.59
C LEU A 18 15.27 34.26 1.87
N ASN A 19 15.17 33.49 0.78
CA ASN A 19 13.89 33.23 0.13
C ASN A 19 13.77 31.84 -0.54
N ASP A 20 14.54 30.85 -0.08
CA ASP A 20 14.53 29.49 -0.67
C ASP A 20 13.98 28.39 0.26
N GLU A 21 13.23 28.72 1.33
CA GLU A 21 12.66 27.71 2.24
C GLU A 21 11.15 27.44 2.07
N ASN A 22 10.48 28.03 1.08
CA ASN A 22 9.03 27.83 0.90
C ASN A 22 8.61 26.87 -0.24
N GLU A 23 9.54 26.21 -0.93
CA GLU A 23 9.22 25.32 -2.07
C GLU A 23 9.29 23.81 -1.76
N LEU A 24 9.47 23.41 -0.48
CA LEU A 24 9.48 21.99 -0.09
C LEU A 24 8.20 21.50 0.62
N MET A 25 7.15 22.32 0.69
CA MET A 25 5.89 22.01 1.39
C MET A 25 4.65 21.91 0.50
N LEU A 26 4.81 21.92 -0.83
CA LEU A 26 3.71 21.69 -1.78
C LEU A 26 3.64 20.24 -2.32
N GLY A 27 4.61 19.38 -1.99
CA GLY A 27 4.64 17.98 -2.41
C GLY A 27 3.72 17.04 -1.61
N THR A 28 3.30 17.42 -0.40
CA THR A 28 2.61 16.52 0.53
C THR A 28 1.08 16.61 0.44
N VAL A 29 0.53 17.67 -0.14
CA VAL A 29 -0.93 17.89 -0.21
C VAL A 29 -1.57 17.23 -1.45
N ALA A 30 -0.79 16.94 -2.50
CA ALA A 30 -1.31 16.25 -3.69
C ALA A 30 -1.56 14.75 -3.47
N ILE A 31 -0.82 14.10 -2.56
CA ILE A 31 -0.99 12.66 -2.27
C ILE A 31 -2.26 12.41 -1.42
N SER A 32 -2.73 13.42 -0.67
CA SER A 32 -3.86 13.26 0.25
C SER A 32 -5.24 13.25 -0.43
N LYS A 33 -5.38 13.87 -1.62
CA LYS A 33 -6.67 13.87 -2.34
C LYS A 33 -6.92 12.56 -3.09
N ASP A 34 -5.86 11.88 -3.52
CA ASP A 34 -5.95 10.61 -4.24
C ASP A 34 -6.22 9.42 -3.29
N GLN A 35 -5.77 9.50 -2.02
CA GLN A 35 -6.06 8.48 -1.02
C GLN A 35 -7.50 8.48 -0.50
N HIS A 36 -8.19 9.62 -0.53
CA HIS A 36 -9.57 9.70 -0.05
C HIS A 36 -10.58 9.04 -1.02
N GLN A 37 -10.26 8.94 -2.32
CA GLN A 37 -11.05 8.15 -3.27
C GLN A 37 -10.73 6.64 -3.20
N ARG A 38 -9.52 6.25 -2.81
CA ARG A 38 -9.14 4.83 -2.66
C ARG A 38 -9.81 4.13 -1.47
N LYS A 39 -10.17 4.85 -0.40
CA LYS A 39 -10.78 4.25 0.80
C LYS A 39 -12.23 3.74 0.61
N LYS A 40 -12.92 4.10 -0.48
CA LYS A 40 -14.30 3.64 -0.74
C LYS A 40 -14.40 2.31 -1.50
N PHE A 41 -13.29 1.74 -1.99
CA PHE A 41 -13.31 0.58 -2.89
C PHE A 41 -12.64 -0.70 -2.35
N GLN A 42 -12.40 -0.81 -1.04
CA GLN A 42 -11.88 -2.04 -0.41
C GLN A 42 -12.99 -3.04 -0.01
N GLY A 43 -14.00 -3.19 -0.87
CA GLY A 43 -14.80 -4.41 -0.90
C GLY A 43 -14.02 -5.44 -1.72
N GLU A 44 -13.81 -6.63 -1.13
CA GLU A 44 -13.29 -7.86 -1.75
C GLU A 44 -13.00 -7.75 -3.25
N ALA A 45 -11.72 -7.55 -3.58
CA ALA A 45 -11.27 -7.13 -4.90
C ALA A 45 -11.30 -8.32 -5.89
N THR A 46 -12.49 -8.84 -6.17
CA THR A 46 -12.73 -9.64 -7.36
C THR A 46 -12.39 -8.77 -8.56
N ALA A 47 -11.58 -9.30 -9.48
CA ALA A 47 -11.24 -8.61 -10.72
C ALA A 47 -12.53 -8.03 -11.36
N PRO A 48 -12.49 -6.80 -11.92
CA PRO A 48 -13.63 -6.22 -12.63
C PRO A 48 -14.25 -7.26 -13.57
N PRO A 49 -15.59 -7.37 -13.65
CA PRO A 49 -16.22 -8.38 -14.48
C PRO A 49 -15.76 -8.23 -15.93
N THR A 50 -15.11 -9.27 -16.46
CA THR A 50 -14.57 -9.36 -17.83
C THR A 50 -15.65 -9.64 -18.89
N LYS A 51 -16.92 -9.73 -18.48
CA LYS A 51 -17.99 -10.15 -19.39
C LYS A 51 -18.41 -8.98 -20.28
N ASN A 52 -18.10 -9.12 -21.57
CA ASN A 52 -18.54 -8.30 -22.70
C ASN A 52 -17.91 -6.90 -22.79
N ILE A 53 -16.59 -6.78 -22.64
CA ILE A 53 -15.89 -5.58 -23.13
C ILE A 53 -15.89 -5.68 -24.66
N SER A 54 -16.53 -4.73 -25.34
CA SER A 54 -16.40 -4.67 -26.80
C SER A 54 -14.96 -4.29 -27.11
N PHE A 55 -14.34 -4.91 -28.13
CA PHE A 55 -12.94 -4.68 -28.43
C PHE A 55 -12.68 -3.38 -29.20
N GLU A 56 -13.56 -2.39 -29.02
CA GLU A 56 -13.32 -1.06 -29.53
C GLU A 56 -12.05 -0.47 -28.90
N PRO A 57 -11.20 0.23 -29.66
CA PRO A 57 -9.88 0.70 -29.19
C PRO A 57 -9.97 1.59 -27.95
N GLY A 58 -10.98 2.47 -27.92
CA GLY A 58 -11.25 3.36 -26.79
C GLY A 58 -11.68 2.62 -25.52
N GLU A 59 -12.41 1.50 -25.66
CA GLU A 59 -12.80 0.68 -24.51
C GLU A 59 -11.62 -0.08 -23.94
N CYS A 60 -10.75 -0.62 -24.79
CA CYS A 60 -9.50 -1.27 -24.37
C CYS A 60 -8.62 -0.30 -23.59
N LEU A 61 -8.49 0.95 -24.05
CA LEU A 61 -7.73 1.99 -23.36
C LEU A 61 -8.34 2.34 -21.99
N ARG A 62 -9.66 2.55 -21.94
CA ARG A 62 -10.38 2.87 -20.70
C ARG A 62 -10.28 1.73 -19.69
N ALA A 63 -10.53 0.50 -20.13
CA ALA A 63 -10.43 -0.68 -19.30
C ALA A 63 -8.98 -0.89 -18.82
N GLY A 64 -8.00 -0.83 -19.71
CA GLY A 64 -6.58 -0.95 -19.36
C GLY A 64 -6.15 0.04 -18.27
N ARG A 65 -6.54 1.31 -18.40
CA ARG A 65 -6.30 2.34 -17.36
C ARG A 65 -6.98 2.01 -16.04
N LEU A 66 -8.22 1.54 -16.09
CA LEU A 66 -8.98 1.14 -14.89
C LEU A 66 -8.30 -0.03 -14.18
N TYR A 67 -7.90 -1.08 -14.90
CA TYR A 67 -7.17 -2.21 -14.29
C TYR A 67 -5.82 -1.75 -13.73
N ALA A 68 -5.09 -0.90 -14.45
CA ALA A 68 -3.81 -0.37 -13.99
C ALA A 68 -3.94 0.48 -12.72
N SER A 69 -5.01 1.28 -12.58
CA SER A 69 -5.24 2.13 -11.39
C SER A 69 -5.59 1.31 -10.14
N HIS A 70 -6.26 0.16 -10.33
CA HIS A 70 -6.53 -0.81 -9.27
C HIS A 70 -5.33 -1.71 -8.95
N GLY A 71 -4.23 -1.57 -9.70
CA GLY A 71 -3.05 -2.39 -9.47
C GLY A 71 -3.15 -3.80 -10.04
N TYR A 72 -3.96 -4.01 -11.07
CA TYR A 72 -4.04 -5.24 -11.84
C TYR A 72 -3.25 -5.10 -13.15
N GLN A 73 -1.93 -4.90 -13.04
CA GLN A 73 -1.08 -4.60 -14.20
C GLN A 73 -1.04 -5.73 -15.23
N LYS A 74 -1.11 -7.00 -14.81
CA LYS A 74 -1.12 -8.15 -15.73
C LYS A 74 -2.38 -8.13 -16.62
N GLN A 75 -3.55 -7.98 -16.01
CA GLN A 75 -4.82 -7.89 -16.72
C GLN A 75 -4.90 -6.64 -17.60
N ALA A 76 -4.37 -5.51 -17.13
CA ALA A 76 -4.26 -4.29 -17.93
C ALA A 76 -3.42 -4.53 -19.20
N LEU A 77 -2.26 -5.20 -19.08
CA LEU A 77 -1.40 -5.52 -20.21
C LEU A 77 -2.07 -6.48 -21.20
N GLU A 78 -2.78 -7.50 -20.72
CA GLU A 78 -3.53 -8.42 -21.57
C GLU A 78 -4.59 -7.67 -22.41
N LEU A 79 -5.34 -6.75 -21.80
CA LEU A 79 -6.34 -5.96 -22.50
C LEU A 79 -5.71 -5.00 -23.52
N LEU A 80 -4.63 -4.30 -23.13
CA LEU A 80 -3.93 -3.37 -24.00
C LEU A 80 -3.27 -4.07 -25.20
N ASN A 81 -2.71 -5.27 -24.99
CA ASN A 81 -2.17 -6.11 -26.06
C ASN A 81 -3.26 -6.52 -27.04
N LYS A 82 -4.43 -6.99 -26.55
CA LYS A 82 -5.57 -7.32 -27.41
C LYS A 82 -6.07 -6.12 -28.23
N GLY A 83 -6.07 -4.91 -27.65
CA GLY A 83 -6.38 -3.69 -28.37
C GLY A 83 -5.36 -3.40 -29.49
N LEU A 84 -4.06 -3.55 -29.21
CA LEU A 84 -2.99 -3.35 -30.19
C LEU A 84 -2.99 -4.37 -31.34
N GLU A 85 -3.52 -5.58 -31.11
CA GLU A 85 -3.69 -6.60 -32.16
C GLU A 85 -4.79 -6.23 -33.16
N GLN A 86 -5.78 -5.44 -32.74
CA GLN A 86 -6.96 -5.10 -33.55
C GLN A 86 -6.86 -3.72 -34.21
N VAL A 87 -6.08 -2.81 -33.63
CA VAL A 87 -5.95 -1.43 -34.10
C VAL A 87 -4.87 -1.30 -35.18
N PRO A 88 -5.18 -0.74 -36.36
CA PRO A 88 -4.18 -0.42 -37.37
C PRO A 88 -3.13 0.57 -36.84
N ARG A 89 -1.87 0.43 -37.26
CA ARG A 89 -0.78 1.33 -36.83
C ARG A 89 -0.97 2.80 -37.24
N THR A 90 -1.84 3.07 -38.20
CA THR A 90 -2.17 4.41 -38.69
C THR A 90 -3.22 5.12 -37.82
N ASP A 91 -3.87 4.39 -36.91
CA ASP A 91 -4.90 4.93 -36.03
C ASP A 91 -4.28 5.70 -34.86
N THR A 92 -4.86 6.85 -34.53
CA THR A 92 -4.48 7.70 -33.38
C THR A 92 -4.49 6.92 -32.05
N TYR A 93 -5.36 5.91 -31.89
CA TYR A 93 -5.42 5.08 -30.70
C TYR A 93 -4.21 4.15 -30.54
N TYR A 94 -3.49 3.82 -31.62
CA TYR A 94 -2.36 2.89 -31.56
C TYR A 94 -1.22 3.42 -30.67
N GLU A 95 -0.89 4.71 -30.81
CA GLU A 95 0.14 5.36 -29.99
C GLU A 95 -0.26 5.41 -28.52
N LEU A 96 -1.52 5.75 -28.24
CA LEU A 96 -2.07 5.80 -26.87
C LEU A 96 -2.02 4.42 -26.20
N LEU A 97 -2.44 3.37 -26.90
CA LEU A 97 -2.40 2.00 -26.38
C LEU A 97 -0.95 1.54 -26.12
N THR A 98 -0.02 1.89 -27.02
CA THR A 98 1.40 1.57 -26.86
C THR A 98 1.99 2.27 -25.64
N GLN A 99 1.65 3.55 -25.43
CA GLN A 99 2.09 4.32 -24.28
C GLN A 99 1.53 3.74 -22.97
N GLU A 100 0.23 3.44 -22.89
CA GLU A 100 -0.37 2.84 -21.70
C GLU A 100 0.19 1.45 -21.40
N LYS A 101 0.44 0.64 -22.44
CA LYS A 101 1.08 -0.67 -22.30
C LYS A 101 2.47 -0.52 -21.66
N TYR A 102 3.28 0.40 -22.19
CA TYR A 102 4.61 0.67 -21.65
C TYR A 102 4.55 1.09 -20.18
N GLN A 103 3.62 1.98 -19.82
CA GLN A 103 3.43 2.38 -18.42
C GLN A 103 3.00 1.21 -17.51
N ALA A 104 2.04 0.40 -17.97
CA ALA A 104 1.58 -0.77 -17.22
C ALA A 104 2.70 -1.79 -17.02
N GLN A 105 3.54 -2.00 -18.04
CA GLN A 105 4.70 -2.88 -17.99
C GLN A 105 5.75 -2.37 -17.00
N ARG A 106 6.13 -1.09 -17.07
CA ARG A 106 7.05 -0.49 -16.08
C ARG A 106 6.53 -0.64 -14.65
N ARG A 107 5.24 -0.42 -14.42
CA ARG A 107 4.64 -0.60 -13.09
C ARG A 107 4.66 -2.06 -12.64
N LEU A 108 4.57 -3.01 -13.55
CA LEU A 108 4.67 -4.43 -13.23
C LEU A 108 6.12 -4.82 -12.88
N GLU A 109 7.09 -4.36 -13.66
CA GLU A 109 8.52 -4.63 -13.44
C GLU A 109 9.04 -4.02 -12.14
N HIS A 110 8.54 -2.84 -11.76
CA HIS A 110 8.93 -2.16 -10.52
C HIS A 110 8.10 -2.58 -9.29
N ARG A 111 7.20 -3.57 -9.41
CA ARG A 111 6.50 -4.11 -8.24
C ARG A 111 7.42 -5.04 -7.47
N VAL A 112 7.94 -4.54 -6.36
CA VAL A 112 8.68 -5.33 -5.39
C VAL A 112 7.73 -5.76 -4.28
N ASP A 113 7.58 -7.07 -4.07
CA ASP A 113 6.96 -7.56 -2.84
C ASP A 113 8.00 -7.47 -1.72
N PHE A 114 7.94 -6.37 -0.98
CA PHE A 114 8.88 -6.07 0.10
C PHE A 114 9.05 -7.23 1.08
N PHE A 115 7.98 -7.99 1.37
CA PHE A 115 8.05 -9.07 2.35
C PHE A 115 8.73 -10.34 1.82
N THR A 116 8.85 -10.47 0.50
CA THR A 116 9.67 -11.54 -0.10
C THR A 116 11.14 -11.16 -0.20
N CYS A 117 11.45 -9.86 -0.22
CA CYS A 117 12.82 -9.35 -0.38
C CYS A 117 13.49 -8.99 0.95
N LEU A 118 12.71 -8.63 1.96
CA LEU A 118 13.21 -8.21 3.27
C LEU A 118 13.44 -9.41 4.18
N PRO A 119 14.50 -9.39 5.02
CA PRO A 119 14.64 -10.34 6.11
C PRO A 119 13.43 -10.29 7.05
N TYR A 120 13.15 -11.45 7.67
CA TYR A 120 12.02 -11.61 8.60
C TYR A 120 12.02 -10.53 9.70
N ASP A 121 13.16 -10.28 10.34
CA ASP A 121 13.26 -9.32 11.45
C ASP A 121 12.90 -7.89 11.03
N ILE A 122 13.33 -7.46 9.85
CA ILE A 122 13.01 -6.12 9.32
C ILE A 122 11.52 -6.00 9.04
N SER A 123 10.92 -7.08 8.53
CA SER A 123 9.48 -7.15 8.27
C SER A 123 8.66 -7.08 9.58
N CYS A 124 9.12 -7.75 10.64
CA CYS A 124 8.56 -7.62 11.99
C CYS A 124 8.66 -6.19 12.53
N CYS A 125 9.81 -5.52 12.33
CA CYS A 125 9.97 -4.11 12.71
C CYS A 125 8.98 -3.20 11.97
N ILE A 126 8.73 -3.42 10.67
CA ILE A 126 7.73 -2.65 9.91
C ILE A 126 6.33 -2.88 10.49
N ILE A 127 5.98 -4.14 10.80
CA ILE A 127 4.68 -4.49 11.38
C ILE A 127 4.45 -3.82 12.72
N ASP A 128 5.49 -3.61 13.53
CA ASP A 128 5.37 -2.92 14.83
C ASP A 128 4.84 -1.48 14.70
N TYR A 129 4.99 -0.84 13.55
CA TYR A 129 4.45 0.50 13.28
C TYR A 129 3.05 0.48 12.67
N VAL A 130 2.52 -0.70 12.32
CA VAL A 130 1.20 -0.84 11.70
C VAL A 130 0.15 -0.99 12.80
N PRO A 131 -0.89 -0.12 12.85
CA PRO A 131 -1.99 -0.29 13.80
C PRO A 131 -2.66 -1.66 13.67
N GLN A 132 -3.11 -2.23 14.79
CA GLN A 132 -3.65 -3.59 14.81
C GLN A 132 -4.75 -3.84 13.77
N ASP A 133 -5.70 -2.93 13.63
CA ASP A 133 -6.78 -3.03 12.64
C ASP A 133 -6.24 -3.08 11.20
N THR A 134 -5.22 -2.27 10.92
CA THR A 134 -4.53 -2.27 9.62
C THR A 134 -3.75 -3.57 9.41
N ALA A 135 -3.10 -4.11 10.45
CA ALA A 135 -2.40 -5.39 10.37
C ALA A 135 -3.38 -6.54 10.03
N ILE A 136 -4.58 -6.55 10.63
CA ILE A 136 -5.64 -7.49 10.28
C ILE A 136 -6.02 -7.37 8.80
N GLN A 137 -6.21 -6.15 8.30
CA GLN A 137 -6.49 -5.93 6.87
C GLN A 137 -5.34 -6.39 5.97
N CYS A 138 -4.09 -6.13 6.38
CA CYS A 138 -2.89 -6.57 5.68
C CYS A 138 -2.79 -8.09 5.54
N SER A 139 -3.30 -8.87 6.50
CA SER A 139 -3.38 -10.34 6.40
C SER A 139 -4.22 -10.86 5.22
N ARG A 140 -5.01 -9.98 4.59
CA ARG A 140 -5.81 -10.26 3.40
C ARG A 140 -5.13 -9.82 2.10
N VAL A 141 -4.04 -9.07 2.16
CA VAL A 141 -3.32 -8.54 0.98
C VAL A 141 -2.60 -9.65 0.23
N SER A 142 -1.88 -10.54 0.93
CA SER A 142 -1.24 -11.71 0.33
C SER A 142 -1.11 -12.85 1.33
N SER A 143 -0.84 -14.06 0.82
CA SER A 143 -0.51 -15.21 1.67
C SER A 143 0.77 -14.98 2.47
N ALA A 144 1.76 -14.28 1.91
CA ALA A 144 3.00 -13.93 2.61
C ALA A 144 2.75 -13.01 3.82
N TRP A 145 1.95 -11.96 3.63
CA TRP A 145 1.50 -11.08 4.72
C TRP A 145 0.79 -11.87 5.82
N ARG A 146 -0.09 -12.78 5.43
CA ARG A 146 -0.78 -13.66 6.37
C ARG A 146 0.23 -14.49 7.17
N VAL A 147 1.07 -15.29 6.50
CA VAL A 147 2.04 -16.17 7.17
C VAL A 147 2.95 -15.39 8.11
N LEU A 148 3.45 -14.23 7.69
CA LEU A 148 4.29 -13.37 8.52
C LEU A 148 3.56 -12.91 9.79
N LEU A 149 2.35 -12.37 9.64
CA LEU A 149 1.55 -11.88 10.75
C LEU A 149 1.16 -12.99 11.73
N LEU A 150 0.95 -14.21 11.25
CA LEU A 150 0.63 -15.36 12.11
C LEU A 150 1.84 -15.86 12.89
N ASN A 151 3.02 -15.80 12.30
CA ASN A 151 4.26 -16.17 12.98
C ASN A 151 4.81 -15.06 13.89
N TYR A 152 4.23 -13.86 13.85
CA TYR A 152 4.67 -12.72 14.64
C TYR A 152 3.65 -12.37 15.75
N PRO A 153 3.79 -12.92 16.97
CA PRO A 153 2.76 -12.83 18.01
C PRO A 153 2.60 -11.44 18.65
N LYS A 154 3.58 -10.55 18.48
CA LYS A 154 3.67 -9.28 19.22
C LYS A 154 2.47 -8.33 19.00
N PRO A 155 1.99 -8.08 17.76
CA PRO A 155 0.84 -7.21 17.51
C PRO A 155 -0.47 -7.75 18.11
N TRP A 156 -0.53 -9.04 18.42
CA TRP A 156 -1.71 -9.73 18.92
C TRP A 156 -1.76 -9.81 20.44
N ARG A 157 -0.70 -9.41 21.15
CA ARG A 157 -0.66 -9.48 22.62
C ARG A 157 -1.73 -8.61 23.29
N TYR A 158 -2.15 -7.55 22.62
CA TYR A 158 -3.09 -6.57 23.16
C TYR A 158 -4.24 -6.35 22.18
N ILE A 159 -5.12 -7.34 22.06
CA ILE A 159 -6.35 -7.17 21.28
C ILE A 159 -7.33 -6.32 22.09
N TYR A 160 -7.58 -5.09 21.65
CA TYR A 160 -8.64 -4.27 22.22
C TYR A 160 -9.99 -4.82 21.76
N VAL A 161 -10.75 -5.40 22.69
CA VAL A 161 -12.15 -5.78 22.46
C VAL A 161 -13.03 -4.67 23.05
N PRO A 162 -13.72 -3.87 22.22
CA PRO A 162 -14.55 -2.79 22.75
C PRO A 162 -15.72 -3.38 23.55
N LYS A 163 -16.03 -2.80 24.71
CA LYS A 163 -16.99 -3.32 25.70
C LYS A 163 -18.42 -3.54 25.16
N ASN A 164 -18.75 -2.92 24.03
CA ASN A 164 -20.09 -2.98 23.42
C ASN A 164 -20.21 -4.05 22.32
N TYR A 165 -19.14 -4.78 22.01
CA TYR A 165 -19.24 -5.94 21.13
C TYR A 165 -19.73 -7.12 21.96
N SER A 166 -21.01 -7.45 21.78
CA SER A 166 -21.57 -8.71 22.25
C SER A 166 -20.68 -9.84 21.72
N THR A 167 -20.09 -10.60 22.64
CA THR A 167 -19.18 -11.72 22.41
C THR A 167 -19.89 -12.87 21.70
N HIS A 168 -20.36 -12.65 20.48
CA HIS A 168 -20.45 -13.74 19.52
C HIS A 168 -18.99 -14.09 19.15
N VAL A 169 -18.46 -15.06 19.89
CA VAL A 169 -17.16 -15.75 19.73
C VAL A 169 -16.83 -16.05 18.26
N PHE A 170 -17.85 -16.13 17.41
CA PHE A 170 -17.79 -16.27 15.95
C PHE A 170 -16.99 -15.19 15.19
N HIS A 171 -16.87 -13.95 15.68
CA HIS A 171 -16.08 -12.93 14.95
C HIS A 171 -14.58 -13.06 15.18
N ILE A 172 -14.14 -13.45 16.39
CA ILE A 172 -12.73 -13.73 16.65
C ILE A 172 -12.30 -14.97 15.89
N SER A 173 -13.14 -16.01 15.82
CA SER A 173 -12.90 -17.19 14.99
C SER A 173 -13.18 -16.99 13.49
N ASN A 174 -13.68 -15.85 13.01
CA ASN A 174 -13.68 -15.51 11.58
C ASN A 174 -12.50 -14.61 11.21
N ILE A 175 -12.02 -13.78 12.14
CA ILE A 175 -10.81 -12.95 11.98
C ILE A 175 -9.54 -13.80 12.16
N LEU A 176 -9.57 -14.79 13.07
CA LEU A 176 -8.49 -15.76 13.33
C LEU A 176 -8.81 -17.17 12.78
N GLY A 177 -9.85 -17.31 11.95
CA GLY A 177 -10.49 -18.57 11.55
C GLY A 177 -9.70 -19.62 10.78
N ILE A 178 -8.37 -19.49 10.75
CA ILE A 178 -7.49 -20.53 10.22
C ILE A 178 -6.41 -20.94 11.25
N VAL A 179 -6.21 -20.20 12.34
CA VAL A 179 -4.88 -20.20 12.99
C VAL A 179 -4.87 -20.75 14.39
N PHE A 180 -5.89 -20.49 15.19
CA PHE A 180 -6.02 -21.23 16.43
C PHE A 180 -6.83 -22.48 16.14
N THR A 181 -6.13 -23.57 15.82
CA THR A 181 -6.69 -24.89 16.09
C THR A 181 -7.22 -24.84 17.52
N THR A 182 -8.45 -25.31 17.71
CA THR A 182 -9.24 -25.25 18.96
C THR A 182 -8.49 -25.63 20.24
N ARG A 183 -7.35 -26.32 20.10
CA ARG A 183 -6.46 -26.78 21.15
C ARG A 183 -5.75 -25.66 21.93
N GLU A 184 -5.35 -24.56 21.30
CA GLU A 184 -4.61 -23.48 21.99
C GLU A 184 -5.54 -22.48 22.69
N LEU A 185 -6.70 -22.16 22.08
CA LEU A 185 -7.72 -21.34 22.73
C LEU A 185 -8.37 -22.06 23.92
N ALA A 186 -8.50 -23.39 23.86
CA ALA A 186 -8.92 -24.19 25.02
C ALA A 186 -7.95 -24.04 26.21
N GLY A 187 -6.64 -23.99 25.96
CA GLY A 187 -5.63 -23.77 27.01
C GLY A 187 -5.74 -22.39 27.67
N LEU A 188 -6.00 -21.34 26.88
CA LEU A 188 -6.14 -19.97 27.40
C LEU A 188 -7.46 -19.72 28.13
N MET A 189 -8.57 -20.35 27.71
CA MET A 189 -9.84 -20.28 28.46
C MET A 189 -9.76 -21.01 29.80
N VAL A 190 -9.15 -22.19 29.84
CA VAL A 190 -8.99 -22.96 31.09
C VAL A 190 -8.16 -22.18 32.12
N LEU A 191 -7.13 -21.44 31.68
CA LEU A 191 -6.32 -20.61 32.58
C LEU A 191 -7.06 -19.40 33.13
N LYS A 192 -8.03 -18.84 32.39
CA LYS A 192 -8.84 -17.72 32.86
C LYS A 192 -9.85 -18.17 33.91
N GLU A 193 -10.57 -19.27 33.65
CA GLU A 193 -11.53 -19.81 34.63
C GLU A 193 -10.85 -20.33 35.90
N LEU A 194 -9.67 -20.93 35.80
CA LEU A 194 -8.89 -21.35 36.98
C LEU A 194 -8.39 -20.17 37.84
N LYS A 195 -8.24 -18.99 37.26
CA LYS A 195 -7.81 -17.78 37.98
C LYS A 195 -8.99 -17.07 38.65
N GLU A 196 -10.17 -17.12 38.03
CA GLU A 196 -11.41 -16.60 38.59
C GLU A 196 -11.97 -17.51 39.69
N ALA A 197 -11.80 -18.83 39.61
CA ALA A 197 -12.23 -19.79 40.65
C ALA A 197 -11.33 -19.80 41.91
N LYS A 198 -10.21 -19.08 41.91
CA LYS A 198 -9.27 -18.99 43.05
C LYS A 198 -9.32 -17.65 43.80
N MET A 199 -10.20 -16.73 43.40
CA MET A 199 -10.54 -15.52 44.12
C MET A 199 -11.91 -15.66 44.76
#